data_AF-A0A813KQJ6-F1
#
_entry.id   AF-A0A813KQJ6-F1
#
_cell.length_a   1.000
_cell.length_b   1.000
_cell.length_c   1.000
_cell.angle_alpha   90.00
_cell.angle_beta   90.00
_cell.angle_gamma   90.00
#
_symmetry.space_group_name_H-M   'P 1'
#
loop_
_entity.id
_entity.type
_entity.pdbx_description
1 polymer ?
#
loop_
_entity_poly.entity_id
_entity_poly.type
_entity_poly.pdbx_seq_one_letter_code
_entity_poly.pdbx_strand_id
1 'polypeptide(L)'
;MAGSFSPSSQCWSVLRTIIATAAIQVLALGIEVEVKPHTEGSLFSVALDVGSPPQRIWAGLDTASQWLWFPESVSGSPGFHLADSSSAVLGEAKR
;
A
#
# COMPACT_ATOMS: atom_id res chain seq x y z
N MET A 1 -8.78 1.43 -58.98
CA MET A 1 -9.58 0.43 -58.23
C MET A 1 -8.95 0.29 -56.85
N ALA A 2 -9.53 0.93 -55.83
CA ALA A 2 -9.07 0.84 -54.45
C ALA A 2 -10.13 0.06 -53.67
N GLY A 3 -9.81 -1.14 -53.21
CA GLY A 3 -10.67 -1.95 -52.37
C GLY A 3 -10.49 -1.56 -50.90
N SER A 4 -11.56 -1.10 -50.25
CA SER A 4 -11.59 -0.90 -48.80
C SER A 4 -11.81 -2.24 -48.10
N PHE A 5 -10.84 -2.69 -47.33
CA PHE A 5 -11.02 -3.80 -46.38
C PHE A 5 -11.70 -3.26 -45.12
N SER A 6 -12.92 -3.71 -44.84
CA SER A 6 -13.60 -3.47 -43.56
C SER A 6 -13.43 -4.70 -42.68
N PRO A 7 -12.59 -4.67 -41.62
CA PRO A 7 -12.47 -5.80 -40.71
C PRO A 7 -13.74 -5.93 -39.86
N SER A 8 -14.21 -7.17 -39.74
CA SER A 8 -15.47 -7.55 -39.10
C SER A 8 -15.48 -7.29 -37.58
N SER A 9 -16.63 -6.85 -37.10
CA SER A 9 -16.94 -6.42 -35.72
C SER A 9 -16.90 -7.52 -34.66
N GLN A 10 -16.55 -8.76 -35.00
CA GLN A 10 -16.58 -9.90 -34.07
C GLN A 10 -15.31 -10.07 -33.23
N CYS A 11 -14.19 -9.44 -33.60
CA CYS A 11 -12.90 -9.62 -32.90
C CYS A 11 -12.76 -8.77 -31.61
N TRP A 12 -13.65 -7.80 -31.38
CA TRP A 12 -13.55 -6.84 -30.27
C TRP A 12 -14.33 -7.26 -29.02
N SER A 13 -15.24 -8.23 -29.13
CA SER A 13 -16.08 -8.70 -28.03
C SER A 13 -15.32 -9.61 -27.07
N VAL A 14 -14.53 -10.55 -27.61
CA VAL A 14 -13.80 -11.54 -26.79
C VAL A 14 -12.69 -10.90 -25.95
N LEU A 15 -12.06 -9.84 -26.45
CA LEU A 15 -10.97 -9.15 -25.76
C LEU A 15 -11.45 -8.35 -24.54
N ARG A 16 -12.69 -7.82 -24.55
CA ARG A 16 -13.26 -7.06 -23.43
C ARG A 16 -13.68 -7.95 -22.26
N THR A 17 -14.12 -9.17 -22.56
CA THR A 17 -14.57 -10.12 -21.52
C THR A 17 -13.39 -10.67 -20.70
N ILE A 18 -12.22 -10.87 -21.30
CA ILE A 18 -11.05 -11.40 -20.58
C ILE A 18 -10.45 -10.37 -19.62
N ILE A 19 -10.43 -9.08 -19.99
CA ILE A 19 -9.86 -8.00 -19.16
C ILE A 19 -10.73 -7.72 -17.93
N ALA A 20 -12.06 -7.80 -18.07
CA ALA A 20 -12.98 -7.53 -16.96
C ALA A 20 -12.85 -8.56 -15.82
N THR A 21 -12.54 -9.83 -16.12
CA THR A 21 -12.42 -10.88 -15.09
C THR A 21 -11.10 -10.79 -14.30
N ALA A 22 -10.01 -10.37 -14.94
CA ALA A 22 -8.72 -10.23 -14.27
C ALA A 22 -8.69 -9.05 -13.28
N ALA A 23 -9.42 -7.96 -13.57
CA ALA A 23 -9.48 -6.79 -12.69
C ALA A 23 -10.22 -7.06 -11.37
N ILE A 24 -11.13 -8.04 -11.33
CA ILE A 24 -11.94 -8.34 -10.14
C ILE A 24 -11.21 -9.26 -9.13
N GLN A 25 -10.27 -10.10 -9.58
CA GLN A 25 -9.59 -11.03 -8.67
C GLN A 25 -8.53 -10.36 -7.78
N VAL A 26 -7.98 -9.20 -8.17
CA VAL A 26 -6.96 -8.50 -7.37
C VAL A 26 -7.55 -7.91 -6.08
N LEU A 27 -8.86 -7.64 -6.03
CA LEU A 27 -9.55 -7.11 -4.84
C LEU A 27 -9.74 -8.14 -3.71
N ALA A 28 -9.52 -9.44 -3.96
CA ALA A 28 -9.82 -10.52 -3.01
C ALA A 28 -8.58 -11.13 -2.33
N LEU A 29 -7.38 -10.65 -2.65
CA LEU A 29 -6.18 -11.04 -1.91
C LEU A 29 -6.13 -10.19 -0.64
N GLY A 30 -6.81 -10.67 0.40
CA GLY A 30 -6.63 -10.13 1.75
C GLY A 30 -5.14 -10.13 2.08
N ILE A 31 -4.56 -8.95 2.29
CA ILE A 31 -3.17 -8.83 2.72
C ILE A 31 -3.16 -9.30 4.18
N GLU A 32 -2.64 -10.50 4.41
CA GLU A 32 -2.38 -11.00 5.76
C GLU A 32 -1.07 -10.42 6.27
N VAL A 33 -1.10 -9.81 7.45
CA VAL A 33 0.08 -9.23 8.12
C VAL A 33 0.30 -9.98 9.42
N GLU A 34 1.54 -10.41 9.66
CA GLU A 34 1.92 -11.05 10.92
C GLU A 34 1.78 -10.05 12.09
N VAL A 35 1.08 -10.47 13.14
CA VAL A 35 0.85 -9.69 14.36
C VAL A 35 1.67 -10.29 15.49
N LYS A 36 2.41 -9.45 16.21
CA LYS A 36 3.17 -9.85 17.40
C LYS A 36 2.56 -9.27 18.68
N PRO A 37 2.34 -10.09 19.72
CA PRO A 37 1.94 -9.58 21.02
C PRO A 37 3.10 -8.77 21.61
N HIS A 38 2.78 -7.62 22.20
CA HIS A 38 3.74 -6.89 23.00
C HIS A 38 3.94 -7.60 24.34
N THR A 39 5.16 -7.55 24.90
CA THR A 39 5.51 -8.25 26.14
C THR A 39 4.78 -7.70 27.38
N GLU A 40 4.31 -6.45 27.29
CA GLU A 40 3.66 -5.72 28.37
C GLU A 40 2.46 -4.94 27.83
N GLY A 41 1.32 -5.06 28.51
CA GLY A 41 0.03 -4.52 28.06
C GLY A 41 -0.56 -5.35 26.93
N SER A 42 -1.88 -5.52 26.89
CA SER A 42 -2.62 -6.30 25.87
C SER A 42 -2.61 -5.64 24.47
N LEU A 43 -1.44 -5.16 24.05
CA LEU A 43 -1.18 -4.46 22.80
C LEU A 43 -0.66 -5.45 21.77
N PHE A 44 -1.19 -5.32 20.56
CA PHE A 44 -0.72 -6.05 19.39
C PHE A 44 0.01 -5.07 18.49
N SER A 45 1.12 -5.52 17.91
CA SER A 45 1.96 -4.71 17.04
C SER A 45 2.17 -5.40 15.70
N VAL A 46 2.32 -4.58 14.66
CA VAL A 46 2.60 -5.02 13.29
C VAL A 46 3.89 -4.36 12.80
N ALA A 47 4.65 -5.08 12.00
CA ALA A 47 5.82 -4.52 11.32
C ALA A 47 5.38 -3.91 10.00
N LEU A 48 5.68 -2.62 9.82
CA LEU A 48 5.41 -1.87 8.60
C LEU A 48 6.73 -1.44 7.98
N ASP A 49 6.89 -1.66 6.68
CA ASP A 49 8.03 -1.15 5.92
C ASP A 49 7.60 0.18 5.27
N VAL A 50 8.23 1.28 5.70
CA VAL A 50 7.85 2.65 5.33
C VAL A 50 9.02 3.37 4.63
N GLY A 51 8.72 4.16 3.60
CA GLY A 51 9.72 4.97 2.90
C GLY A 51 10.51 4.23 1.82
N SER A 52 11.55 4.88 1.29
CA SER A 52 12.39 4.33 0.22
C SER A 52 13.83 4.84 0.34
N PRO A 53 14.81 3.99 0.71
CA PRO A 53 14.68 2.56 1.01
C PRO A 53 13.74 2.25 2.19
N PRO A 54 13.17 1.03 2.26
CA PRO A 54 12.24 0.68 3.33
C PRO A 54 12.88 0.73 4.72
N GLN A 55 12.22 1.43 5.65
CA GLN A 55 12.56 1.48 7.06
C GLN A 55 11.49 0.72 7.85
N ARG A 56 11.91 -0.22 8.69
CA ARG A 56 10.98 -1.05 9.47
C ARG A 56 10.51 -0.34 10.72
N ILE A 57 9.20 -0.17 10.84
CA ILE A 57 8.52 0.47 11.98
C ILE A 57 7.58 -0.53 12.64
N TRP A 58 7.55 -0.56 13.97
CA TRP A 58 6.55 -1.30 14.74
C TRP A 58 5.41 -0.36 15.13
N ALA A 59 4.20 -0.66 14.66
CA ALA A 59 3.01 0.13 14.97
C ALA A 59 2.02 -0.69 15.80
N GLY A 60 1.41 -0.07 16.80
CA GLY A 60 0.30 -0.66 17.54
C GLY A 60 -0.96 -0.74 16.67
N LEU A 61 -1.68 -1.86 16.74
CA LEU A 61 -2.96 -2.00 16.07
C LEU A 61 -4.07 -1.41 16.95
N ASP A 62 -4.61 -0.28 16.52
CA ASP A 62 -5.74 0.39 17.17
C ASP A 62 -6.90 0.56 16.19
N THR A 63 -7.95 -0.25 16.36
CA THR A 63 -9.15 -0.20 15.52
C THR A 63 -10.08 0.95 15.87
N ALA A 64 -9.85 1.64 17.00
CA ALA A 64 -10.62 2.82 17.40
C ALA A 64 -10.09 4.12 16.78
N SER A 65 -8.91 4.09 16.15
CA SER A 65 -8.26 5.24 15.52
C SER A 65 -8.11 5.08 14.01
N GLN A 66 -8.14 6.21 13.29
CA GLN A 66 -7.92 6.24 11.84
C GLN A 66 -6.52 6.75 11.45
N TRP A 67 -5.71 7.10 12.44
CA TRP A 67 -4.42 7.73 12.23
C TRP A 67 -3.28 6.72 12.39
N LEU A 68 -2.38 6.68 11.41
CA LEU A 68 -1.06 6.08 11.57
C LEU A 68 -0.08 7.18 11.95
N TRP A 69 0.60 7.02 13.07
CA TRP A 69 1.66 7.92 13.52
C TRP A 69 2.80 7.11 14.12
N PHE A 70 4.01 7.61 13.97
CA PHE A 70 5.22 7.06 14.57
C PHE A 70 6.21 8.20 14.78
N PRO A 71 7.10 8.10 15.78
CA PRO A 71 8.08 9.15 16.04
C PRO A 71 9.05 9.28 14.86
N GLU A 72 9.36 10.51 14.49
CA GLU A 72 10.55 10.80 13.71
C GLU A 72 11.78 10.54 14.58
N SER A 73 12.79 9.87 14.04
CA SER A 73 14.05 9.65 14.75
C SER A 73 14.85 10.94 14.80
N VAL A 74 15.21 11.35 16.01
CA VAL A 74 16.16 12.44 16.26
C VAL A 74 17.42 11.81 16.83
N SER A 75 18.53 11.90 16.08
CA SER A 75 19.90 11.52 16.49
C SER A 75 19.99 10.37 17.50
N GLY A 76 19.77 9.13 17.04
CA GLY A 76 19.98 7.92 17.84
C GLY A 76 18.75 7.45 18.61
N SER A 77 17.61 8.14 18.52
CA SER A 77 16.34 7.61 19.03
C SER A 77 15.71 6.60 18.05
N PRO A 78 14.96 5.60 18.53
CA PRO A 78 14.12 4.78 17.67
C PRO A 78 13.08 5.65 16.95
N GLY A 79 12.85 5.40 15.66
CA GLY A 79 11.86 6.15 14.88
C GLY A 79 12.13 6.08 13.38
N PHE A 80 11.33 6.82 12.62
CA PHE A 80 11.50 6.96 11.17
C PHE A 80 12.50 8.07 10.85
N HIS A 81 13.52 7.76 10.04
CA HIS A 81 14.53 8.71 9.59
C HIS A 81 14.07 9.37 8.29
N LEU A 82 13.48 10.58 8.40
CA LEU A 82 12.95 11.30 7.24
C LEU A 82 14.04 11.55 6.18
N ALA A 83 15.24 11.95 6.62
CA ALA A 83 16.37 12.24 5.74
C ALA A 83 16.85 11.02 4.92
N ASP A 84 16.60 9.81 5.41
CA ASP A 84 17.04 8.56 4.78
C ASP A 84 15.98 8.01 3.80
N SER A 85 14.85 8.71 3.61
CA SER A 85 13.76 8.27 2.73
C SER A 85 13.56 9.24 1.56
N SER A 86 13.84 8.75 0.35
CA SER A 86 13.64 9.49 -0.91
C SER A 86 12.16 9.67 -1.30
N SER A 87 11.25 8.88 -0.75
CA SER A 87 9.81 8.95 -1.03
C SER A 87 9.00 9.67 0.04
N ALA A 88 9.64 10.06 1.15
CA ALA A 88 8.95 10.77 2.21
C ALA A 88 8.76 12.24 1.85
N VAL A 89 7.51 12.70 1.89
CA VAL A 89 7.13 14.09 1.69
C VAL A 89 6.34 14.54 2.90
N LEU A 90 6.76 15.63 3.53
CA LEU A 90 5.96 16.27 4.56
C LEU A 90 4.75 16.91 3.91
N GLY A 91 3.56 16.37 4.20
CA GLY A 91 2.31 17.03 3.83
C GLY A 91 2.15 18.34 4.59
N GLU A 92 1.39 19.28 4.04
CA GLU A 92 0.97 20.44 4.83
C GLU A 92 0.06 19.95 5.96
N ALA A 93 0.48 20.17 7.20
CA ALA A 93 -0.35 19.90 8.36
C ALA A 93 -1.61 20.78 8.26
N LYS A 94 -2.73 20.20 7.84
CA LYS A 94 -4.04 20.83 8.03
C LYS A 94 -4.30 20.88 9.54
N ARG A 95 -4.00 22.03 10.14
CA ARG A 95 -4.43 22.38 11.49
C ARG A 95 -5.93 22.58 11.54
#